data_AF-A0A932PR58-F1
#
_entry.id   AF-A0A932PR58-F1
#
_cell.length_a   1.000
_cell.length_b   1.000
_cell.length_c   1.000
_cell.angle_alpha   90.00
_cell.angle_beta   90.00
_cell.angle_gamma   90.00
#
_symmetry.space_group_name_H-M   'P 1'
#
loop_
_entity.id
_entity.type
_entity.pdbx_description
1 polymer ?
#
loop_
_entity_poly.entity_id
_entity_poly.type
_entity_poly.pdbx_seq_one_letter_code
_entity_poly.pdbx_strand_id
1 'polypeptide(L)'
;MSSVFFWVSAGMSGLTFCIHTFVGGPRVAVPLLADSHLPRASKWLNDYCWHVITLFTFTMGFGYAYAAGHPDRLELAVFLSPLTAALSILSAAVAFKGKIHPFRFPSTSLFALVSLSGVLGLMFR
;
A
#
# COMPACT_ATOMS: atom_id res chain seq x y z
N MET A 1 11.15 -5.79 20.99
CA MET A 1 11.66 -5.94 19.60
C MET A 1 10.65 -5.45 18.57
N SER A 2 9.35 -5.51 18.91
CA SER A 2 8.23 -4.83 18.25
C SER A 2 8.51 -3.47 17.62
N SER A 3 9.08 -2.52 18.38
CA SER A 3 9.28 -1.14 17.90
C SER A 3 10.09 -1.07 16.59
N VAL A 4 11.11 -1.92 16.43
CA VAL A 4 11.92 -1.99 15.20
C VAL A 4 11.07 -2.45 14.02
N PHE A 5 10.25 -3.49 14.20
CA PHE A 5 9.38 -3.99 13.14
C PHE A 5 8.32 -2.97 12.71
N PHE A 6 7.77 -2.18 13.63
CA PHE A 6 6.86 -1.09 13.28
C PHE A 6 7.56 0.06 12.54
N TRP A 7 8.80 0.39 12.89
CA TRP A 7 9.61 1.33 12.09
C TRP A 7 9.89 0.80 10.69
N VAL A 8 10.13 -0.51 10.54
CA VAL A 8 10.25 -1.15 9.22
C VAL A 8 8.94 -1.03 8.44
N SER A 9 7.77 -1.31 9.06
CA SER A 9 6.47 -1.13 8.41
C SER A 9 6.23 0.32 7.99
N ALA A 10 6.59 1.28 8.83
CA ALA A 10 6.48 2.71 8.51
C ALA A 10 7.36 3.09 7.31
N GLY A 11 8.63 2.63 7.31
CA GLY A 11 9.56 2.84 6.21
C GLY A 11 9.07 2.21 4.90
N MET A 12 8.58 0.97 4.94
CA MET A 12 8.02 0.28 3.77
C MET A 12 6.74 0.96 3.26
N SER A 13 5.91 1.50 4.14
CA SER A 13 4.74 2.31 3.78
C SER A 13 5.17 3.59 3.04
N GLY A 14 6.18 4.29 3.56
CA GLY A 14 6.76 5.48 2.93
C GLY A 14 7.39 5.17 1.57
N LEU A 15 8.12 4.07 1.46
CA LEU A 15 8.66 3.60 0.18
C LEU A 15 7.54 3.31 -0.83
N THR A 16 6.47 2.66 -0.38
CA THR A 16 5.30 2.38 -1.21
C THR A 16 4.65 3.67 -1.71
N PHE A 17 4.48 4.66 -0.83
CA PHE A 17 3.98 5.99 -1.18
C PHE A 17 4.87 6.66 -2.24
N CYS A 18 6.19 6.63 -2.07
CA CYS A 18 7.14 7.23 -3.03
C CYS A 18 7.08 6.52 -4.39
N ILE A 19 7.08 5.19 -4.42
CA ILE A 19 6.96 4.41 -5.65
C ILE A 19 5.64 4.71 -6.34
N HIS A 20 4.53 4.67 -5.60
CA HIS A 20 3.19 4.96 -6.14
C HIS A 20 3.15 6.36 -6.75
N THR A 21 3.56 7.38 -6.01
CA THR A 21 3.47 8.78 -6.44
C THR A 21 4.42 9.10 -7.60
N PHE A 22 5.71 8.82 -7.45
CA PHE A 22 6.74 9.35 -8.35
C PHE A 22 7.10 8.40 -9.49
N VAL A 23 6.95 7.08 -9.30
CA VAL A 23 7.23 6.09 -10.34
C VAL A 23 5.93 5.65 -11.01
N GLY A 24 4.90 5.36 -10.22
CA GLY A 24 3.60 4.95 -10.70
C GLY A 24 2.89 6.05 -11.48
N GLY A 25 2.97 7.31 -11.02
CA GLY A 25 2.24 8.42 -11.63
C GLY A 25 2.54 8.58 -13.12
N PRO A 26 3.82 8.79 -13.50
CA PRO A 26 4.22 8.91 -14.90
C PRO A 26 4.03 7.63 -15.73
N ARG A 27 4.10 6.44 -15.11
CA ARG A 27 4.05 5.16 -15.83
C ARG A 27 2.65 4.55 -15.97
N VAL A 28 1.71 4.95 -15.11
CA VAL A 28 0.39 4.33 -15.02
C VAL A 28 -0.72 5.37 -15.06
N ALA A 29 -0.74 6.33 -14.14
CA ALA A 29 -1.83 7.30 -14.05
C ALA A 29 -1.89 8.23 -15.28
N VAL A 30 -0.76 8.82 -15.67
CA VAL A 30 -0.69 9.75 -16.80
C VAL A 30 -1.07 9.07 -18.13
N PRO A 31 -0.51 7.89 -18.50
CA PRO A 31 -0.93 7.19 -19.71
C PRO A 31 -2.42 6.82 -19.73
N LEU A 32 -2.98 6.43 -18.59
CA LEU A 32 -4.39 6.05 -18.50
C LEU A 32 -5.33 7.25 -18.69
N LEU A 33 -4.95 8.44 -18.23
CA LEU A 33 -5.68 9.68 -18.48
C LEU A 33 -5.59 10.12 -19.95
N ALA A 34 -4.43 9.90 -20.57
CA ALA A 34 -4.15 10.24 -21.96
C ALA A 34 -4.86 9.32 -22.97
N ASP A 35 -5.34 8.15 -22.54
CA ASP A 35 -6.04 7.20 -23.41
C ASP A 35 -7.34 7.81 -24.00
N SER A 36 -7.49 7.72 -25.33
CA SER A 36 -8.62 8.26 -26.09
C SER A 36 -9.78 7.28 -26.27
N HIS A 37 -9.60 6.00 -25.92
CA HIS A 37 -10.59 4.94 -26.05
C HIS A 37 -11.39 4.72 -24.77
N LEU A 38 -10.87 5.14 -23.61
CA LEU A 38 -11.56 5.01 -22.33
C LEU A 38 -12.63 6.11 -22.13
N PRO A 39 -13.84 5.74 -21.63
CA PRO A 39 -14.85 6.70 -21.23
C PRO A 39 -14.33 7.69 -20.19
N ARG A 40 -14.73 8.96 -20.31
CA ARG A 40 -14.30 10.04 -19.41
C ARG A 40 -14.53 9.71 -17.93
N ALA A 41 -15.68 9.13 -17.58
CA ALA A 41 -16.02 8.76 -16.21
C ALA A 41 -15.03 7.72 -15.63
N SER A 42 -14.68 6.69 -16.40
CA SER A 42 -13.74 5.65 -15.96
C SER A 42 -12.33 6.21 -15.70
N LYS A 43 -11.88 7.16 -16.52
CA LYS A 43 -10.58 7.82 -16.36
C LYS A 43 -10.48 8.59 -15.05
N TRP A 44 -11.45 9.48 -14.81
CA TRP A 44 -11.45 10.31 -13.61
C TRP A 44 -11.78 9.54 -12.34
N LEU A 45 -12.60 8.48 -12.42
CA LEU A 45 -12.80 7.59 -11.28
C LEU A 45 -11.50 6.86 -10.91
N ASN A 46 -10.75 6.38 -11.91
CA ASN A 46 -9.45 5.74 -11.63
C ASN A 46 -8.42 6.74 -11.08
N ASP A 47 -8.40 7.98 -11.59
CA ASP A 47 -7.54 9.05 -11.05
C ASP A 47 -7.91 9.42 -9.61
N TYR A 48 -9.20 9.45 -9.26
CA TYR A 48 -9.61 9.60 -7.87
C TYR A 48 -9.11 8.42 -7.01
N CYS A 49 -9.33 7.17 -7.45
CA CYS A 49 -8.84 5.98 -6.75
C CYS A 49 -7.32 6.00 -6.58
N TRP A 50 -6.59 6.51 -7.57
CA TRP A 50 -5.14 6.70 -7.50
C TRP A 50 -4.74 7.58 -6.30
N HIS A 51 -5.37 8.74 -6.15
CA HIS A 51 -5.09 9.68 -5.06
C HIS A 51 -5.55 9.14 -3.69
N VAL A 52 -6.66 8.40 -3.64
CA VAL A 52 -7.08 7.70 -2.41
C VAL A 52 -5.99 6.75 -1.93
N ILE A 53 -5.38 5.97 -2.83
CA ILE A 53 -4.27 5.07 -2.49
C ILE A 53 -3.00 5.84 -2.09
N THR A 54 -2.73 6.98 -2.73
CA THR A 54 -1.63 7.88 -2.31
C THR A 54 -1.80 8.32 -0.86
N LEU A 55 -2.98 8.83 -0.49
CA LEU A 55 -3.27 9.24 0.88
C LEU A 55 -3.23 8.07 1.85
N PHE A 56 -3.78 6.92 1.45
CA PHE A 56 -3.81 5.73 2.29
C PHE A 56 -2.39 5.20 2.61
N THR A 57 -1.53 5.07 1.61
CA THR A 57 -0.15 4.60 1.81
C THR A 57 0.68 5.57 2.67
N PHE A 58 0.46 6.88 2.51
CA PHE A 58 1.09 7.91 3.34
C PHE A 58 0.64 7.84 4.80
N THR A 59 -0.67 7.81 5.03
CA THR A 59 -1.28 7.77 6.38
C THR A 59 -1.01 6.47 7.12
N MET A 60 -0.95 5.34 6.42
CA MET A 60 -0.50 4.06 6.96
C MET A 60 0.92 4.14 7.55
N GLY A 61 1.83 4.85 6.87
CA GLY A 61 3.18 5.09 7.37
C GLY A 61 3.18 5.81 8.72
N PHE A 62 2.35 6.84 8.88
CA PHE A 62 2.16 7.51 10.16
C PHE A 62 1.54 6.60 11.22
N GLY A 63 0.58 5.75 10.86
CA GLY A 63 -0.03 4.81 11.79
C GLY A 63 0.98 3.83 12.39
N TYR A 64 1.86 3.26 11.56
CA TYR A 64 2.94 2.40 12.04
C TYR A 64 4.03 3.17 12.80
N ALA A 65 4.40 4.38 12.36
CA ALA A 65 5.35 5.23 13.08
C ALA A 65 4.84 5.60 14.49
N TYR A 66 3.53 5.89 14.60
CA TYR A 66 2.89 6.16 15.88
C TYR A 66 2.94 4.95 16.80
N ALA A 67 2.59 3.75 16.31
CA ALA A 67 2.68 2.51 17.06
C ALA A 67 4.13 2.17 17.47
N ALA A 68 5.11 2.53 16.64
CA ALA A 68 6.53 2.34 16.95
C ALA A 68 7.00 3.23 18.13
N GLY A 69 6.48 4.45 18.22
CA GLY A 69 6.75 5.41 19.30
C GLY A 69 5.90 5.24 20.55
N HIS A 70 4.79 4.49 20.47
CA HIS A 70 3.88 4.23 21.59
C HIS A 70 3.63 2.73 21.72
N PRO A 71 4.59 1.97 22.29
CA PRO A 71 4.54 0.51 22.33
C PRO A 71 3.29 -0.07 23.00
N ASP A 72 2.63 0.71 23.86
CA ASP A 72 1.42 0.33 24.59
C ASP A 72 0.14 0.46 23.74
N ARG A 73 0.18 1.22 22.64
CA ARG A 73 -0.97 1.57 21.77
C ARG A 73 -0.86 0.89 20.40
N LEU A 74 -1.26 -0.37 20.34
CA LEU A 74 -1.12 -1.20 19.13
C LEU A 74 -2.35 -1.23 18.24
N GLU A 75 -3.43 -0.56 18.60
CA GLU A 75 -4.72 -0.65 17.93
C GLU A 75 -4.57 -0.33 16.42
N LEU A 76 -3.76 0.66 16.09
CA LEU A 76 -3.44 1.00 14.71
C LEU A 76 -2.65 -0.10 13.99
N ALA A 77 -1.65 -0.70 14.64
CA ALA A 77 -0.88 -1.80 14.04
C ALA A 77 -1.74 -3.06 13.85
N VAL A 78 -2.64 -3.37 14.80
CA VAL A 78 -3.61 -4.47 14.73
C VAL A 78 -4.59 -4.26 13.58
N PHE A 79 -5.01 -3.02 13.33
CA PHE A 79 -5.90 -2.71 12.21
C PHE A 79 -5.18 -2.72 10.85
N LEU A 80 -4.01 -2.06 10.76
CA LEU A 80 -3.29 -1.87 9.49
C LEU A 80 -2.67 -3.16 8.95
N SER A 81 -2.24 -4.07 9.82
CA SER A 81 -1.56 -5.32 9.40
C SER A 81 -2.45 -6.29 8.61
N PRO A 82 -3.67 -6.63 9.05
CA PRO A 82 -4.59 -7.43 8.23
C PRO A 82 -5.11 -6.66 7.02
N LEU A 83 -5.30 -5.33 7.12
CA LEU A 83 -5.73 -4.52 5.98
C LEU A 83 -4.69 -4.53 4.85
N THR A 84 -3.40 -4.41 5.17
CA THR A 84 -2.33 -4.49 4.16
C THR A 84 -2.19 -5.90 3.58
N ALA A 85 -2.39 -6.95 4.37
CA ALA A 85 -2.50 -8.31 3.83
C ALA A 85 -3.66 -8.42 2.82
N ALA A 86 -4.84 -7.93 3.19
CA ALA A 86 -6.02 -7.95 2.33
C ALA A 86 -5.79 -7.18 1.02
N LEU A 87 -5.14 -6.02 1.07
CA LEU A 87 -4.78 -5.23 -0.11
C LEU A 87 -3.75 -5.94 -1.01
N SER A 88 -2.77 -6.64 -0.43
CA SER A 88 -1.83 -7.47 -1.19
C SER A 88 -2.56 -8.62 -1.90
N ILE A 89 -3.46 -9.32 -1.20
CA ILE A 89 -4.29 -10.40 -1.76
C ILE A 89 -5.20 -9.85 -2.88
N LEU A 90 -5.85 -8.71 -2.65
CA LEU A 90 -6.69 -8.06 -3.65
C LEU A 90 -5.88 -7.68 -4.89
N SER A 91 -4.68 -7.11 -4.71
CA SER A 91 -3.77 -6.77 -5.81
C SER A 91 -3.41 -8.01 -6.64
N ALA A 92 -3.10 -9.13 -5.98
CA ALA A 92 -2.83 -10.39 -6.67
C ALA A 92 -4.07 -10.91 -7.42
N ALA A 93 -5.24 -10.87 -6.79
CA ALA A 93 -6.50 -11.30 -7.40
C ALA A 93 -6.86 -10.48 -8.66
N VAL A 94 -6.65 -9.16 -8.62
CA VAL A 94 -6.84 -8.28 -9.77
C VAL A 94 -5.82 -8.59 -10.87
N ALA A 95 -4.55 -8.81 -10.54
CA ALA A 95 -3.53 -9.20 -11.51
C ALA A 95 -3.88 -10.52 -12.21
N PHE A 96 -4.32 -11.54 -11.47
CA PHE A 96 -4.78 -12.79 -12.04
C PHE A 96 -5.98 -12.60 -12.97
N LYS A 97 -6.97 -11.81 -12.57
CA LYS A 97 -8.12 -11.47 -13.42
C LYS A 97 -7.69 -10.75 -14.71
N GLY A 98 -6.67 -9.91 -14.63
CA GLY A 98 -6.04 -9.26 -15.77
C GLY A 98 -5.11 -10.15 -16.60
N LYS A 99 -4.93 -11.43 -16.23
CA LYS A 99 -3.95 -12.36 -16.83
C LYS A 99 -2.51 -11.82 -16.78
N ILE A 100 -2.21 -11.06 -15.72
CA ILE A 100 -0.90 -10.47 -15.44
C ILE A 100 -0.28 -11.25 -14.27
N HIS A 101 1.02 -11.53 -14.35
CA HIS A 101 1.74 -12.14 -13.25
C HIS A 101 1.71 -11.21 -12.02
N PRO A 102 1.28 -11.66 -10.81
CA PRO A 102 1.02 -10.77 -9.67
C PRO A 102 2.19 -9.89 -9.22
N PHE A 103 3.42 -10.38 -9.38
CA PHE A 103 4.62 -9.61 -9.02
C PHE A 103 4.95 -8.49 -10.02
N ARG A 104 4.25 -8.41 -11.17
CA ARG A 104 4.30 -7.23 -12.04
C ARG A 104 3.54 -6.05 -11.45
N PHE A 105 2.67 -6.27 -10.46
CA PHE A 105 2.02 -5.21 -9.69
C PHE A 105 2.84 -4.97 -8.42
N PRO A 106 3.57 -3.84 -8.30
CA PRO A 106 4.39 -3.57 -7.13
C PRO A 106 3.59 -3.58 -5.82
N SER A 107 2.31 -3.20 -5.86
CA SER A 107 1.40 -3.24 -4.71
C SER A 107 1.28 -4.63 -4.07
N THR A 108 1.36 -5.71 -4.86
CA THR A 108 1.27 -7.08 -4.34
C THR A 108 2.41 -7.36 -3.34
N SER A 109 3.66 -7.13 -3.76
CA SER A 109 4.82 -7.39 -2.91
C SER A 109 5.01 -6.32 -1.84
N LEU A 110 4.79 -5.05 -2.16
CA LEU A 110 5.00 -3.96 -1.20
C LEU A 110 4.04 -4.04 -0.02
N PHE A 111 2.73 -4.27 -0.25
CA PHE A 111 1.78 -4.45 0.85
C PHE A 111 2.03 -5.74 1.63
N ALA A 112 2.49 -6.82 0.98
CA ALA A 112 2.88 -8.04 1.69
C ALA A 112 4.05 -7.80 2.65
N LEU A 113 5.06 -7.02 2.24
CA LEU A 113 6.20 -6.68 3.09
C LEU A 113 5.79 -5.80 4.27
N VAL A 114 4.93 -4.79 4.06
CA VAL A 114 4.38 -3.97 5.14
C VAL A 114 3.58 -4.82 6.13
N SER A 115 2.73 -5.72 5.61
CA SER A 115 1.92 -6.60 6.44
C SER A 115 2.79 -7.56 7.26
N LEU A 116 3.78 -8.18 6.62
CA LEU A 116 4.69 -9.10 7.28
C LEU A 116 5.43 -8.42 8.43
N SER A 117 6.03 -7.24 8.20
CA SER A 117 6.69 -6.50 9.28
C SER A 117 5.70 -6.06 10.36
N GLY A 118 4.48 -5.67 10.00
CA GLY A 118 3.43 -5.31 10.96
C GLY A 118 3.05 -6.48 11.88
N VAL A 119 2.83 -7.66 11.30
CA VAL A 119 2.51 -8.89 12.05
C VAL A 119 3.69 -9.32 12.92
N LEU A 120 4.92 -9.28 12.41
CA LEU A 120 6.12 -9.59 13.21
C LEU A 120 6.25 -8.63 14.41
N GLY A 121 5.92 -7.34 14.22
CA GLY A 121 5.89 -6.37 15.32
C GLY A 121 4.85 -6.68 16.38
N LEU A 122 3.70 -7.24 16.00
CA LEU A 122 2.66 -7.71 16.94
C LEU A 122 3.06 -9.01 17.66
N MET A 123 3.75 -9.92 16.97
CA MET A 123 4.15 -11.23 17.52
C MET A 123 5.34 -11.14 18.48
N PHE A 124 6.33 -10.29 18.16
CA PHE A 124 7.57 -10.14 18.94
C PHE A 124 7.53 -8.92 19.86
N ARG A 125 6.38 -8.71 20.53
CA ARG A 125 6.15 -7.53 21.38
C ARG A 125 7.20 -7.40 22.46
#